data_AF-A0A938T5T8-F1
#
_entry.id   AF-A0A938T5T8-F1
#
_cell.length_a   1.000
_cell.length_b   1.000
_cell.length_c   1.000
_cell.angle_alpha   90.00
_cell.angle_beta   90.00
_cell.angle_gamma   90.00
#
_symmetry.space_group_name_H-M   'P 1'
#
loop_
_entity.id
_entity.type
_entity.pdbx_description
1 polymer ?
#
loop_
_entity_poly.entity_id
_entity_poly.type
_entity_poly.pdbx_seq_one_letter_code
_entity_poly.pdbx_strand_id
1 'polypeptide(L)'
;MNQPNDSQTTIARLEAFAKERGLSKREIARRIGTPLKTVEKWLSSTRRRIPSPENLQKLNRILSSWESQENAPRKVWQEVREWWTTQHRYGNVDAFTSEVGWDTRSMRDCLEGRSTPPRLVVERVAEILSIPFPEKQLEAKKIEEKVLRIKTLLLILEEELRLFRDGPREAREIFRKMLDAFDVGYLSSLLVMLGEEDSFRRWLTLTTNRFNYFKKKGEQS
;
A
#
# COMPACT_ATOMS: atom_id res chain seq x y z
N MET A 1 -26.28 -18.74 10.25
CA MET A 1 -26.96 -17.60 10.90
C MET A 1 -25.92 -16.78 11.64
N ASN A 2 -25.60 -15.57 11.19
CA ASN A 2 -24.71 -14.68 11.94
C ASN A 2 -25.50 -14.07 13.10
N GLN A 3 -25.04 -14.26 14.33
CA GLN A 3 -25.72 -13.73 15.51
C GLN A 3 -25.68 -12.19 15.50
N PRO A 4 -26.79 -11.50 15.84
CA PRO A 4 -26.85 -10.03 15.86
C PRO A 4 -25.80 -9.36 16.75
N ASN A 5 -25.25 -10.07 17.75
CA ASN A 5 -24.16 -9.60 18.61
C ASN A 5 -22.82 -9.39 17.86
N ASP A 6 -22.54 -10.17 16.82
CA ASP A 6 -21.28 -10.08 16.07
C ASP A 6 -21.21 -8.80 15.22
N SER A 7 -22.37 -8.39 14.67
CA SER A 7 -22.49 -7.19 13.84
C SER A 7 -22.28 -5.91 14.66
N GLN A 8 -22.85 -5.85 15.86
CA GLN A 8 -22.69 -4.69 16.75
C GLN A 8 -21.26 -4.57 17.28
N THR A 9 -20.64 -5.71 17.62
CA THR A 9 -19.23 -5.77 18.06
C THR A 9 -18.29 -5.28 16.95
N THR A 10 -18.54 -5.69 15.71
CA THR A 10 -17.77 -5.24 14.54
C THR A 10 -17.86 -3.73 14.32
N ILE A 11 -19.05 -3.14 14.45
CA ILE A 11 -19.23 -1.69 14.32
C ILE A 11 -18.56 -0.94 15.48
N ALA A 12 -18.68 -1.43 16.72
CA ALA A 12 -18.03 -0.81 17.86
C ALA A 12 -16.49 -0.80 17.72
N ARG A 13 -15.92 -1.91 17.25
CA ARG A 13 -14.48 -2.00 16.92
C ARG A 13 -14.08 -0.99 15.84
N LEU A 14 -14.88 -0.87 14.79
CA LEU A 14 -14.66 0.14 13.74
C LEU A 14 -14.68 1.58 14.28
N GLU A 15 -15.63 1.90 15.16
CA GLU A 15 -15.74 3.24 15.76
C GLU A 15 -14.56 3.55 16.68
N ALA A 16 -14.15 2.60 17.52
CA ALA A 16 -12.98 2.75 18.39
C ALA A 16 -11.72 3.01 17.55
N PHE A 17 -11.51 2.17 16.53
CA PHE A 17 -10.38 2.32 15.61
C PHE A 17 -10.40 3.65 14.86
N ALA A 18 -11.57 4.06 14.35
CA ALA A 18 -11.73 5.32 13.66
C ALA A 18 -11.42 6.52 14.57
N LYS A 19 -11.85 6.47 15.84
CA LYS A 19 -11.60 7.51 16.82
C LYS A 19 -10.12 7.62 17.16
N GLU A 20 -9.46 6.49 17.43
CA GLU A 20 -8.02 6.45 17.73
C GLU A 20 -7.16 7.01 16.59
N ARG A 21 -7.56 6.75 15.34
CA ARG A 21 -6.82 7.15 14.14
C ARG A 21 -7.30 8.47 13.52
N GLY A 22 -8.27 9.15 14.13
CA GLY A 22 -8.86 10.38 13.59
C GLY A 22 -9.47 10.20 12.19
N LEU A 23 -9.98 9.00 11.87
CA LEU A 23 -10.50 8.69 10.54
C LEU A 23 -11.90 9.29 10.35
N SER A 24 -12.08 10.02 9.24
CA SER A 24 -13.41 10.49 8.84
C SER A 24 -14.26 9.35 8.28
N LYS A 25 -15.60 9.49 8.34
CA LYS A 25 -16.54 8.53 7.74
C LYS A 25 -16.29 8.33 6.23
N ARG A 26 -15.83 9.38 5.54
CA ARG A 26 -15.46 9.35 4.12
C ARG A 26 -14.23 8.48 3.87
N GLU A 27 -13.23 8.57 4.74
CA GLU A 27 -12.04 7.75 4.66
C GLU A 27 -12.36 6.27 4.89
N ILE A 28 -13.20 6.00 5.90
CA ILE A 28 -13.69 4.65 6.20
C ILE A 28 -14.44 4.08 4.98
N ALA A 29 -15.38 4.83 4.41
CA ALA A 29 -16.12 4.44 3.21
C ALA A 29 -15.23 4.10 2.03
N ARG A 30 -14.21 4.94 1.77
CA ARG A 30 -13.22 4.72 0.71
C ARG A 30 -12.44 3.43 0.93
N ARG A 31 -11.99 3.16 2.16
CA ARG A 31 -11.20 1.96 2.51
C ARG A 31 -12.02 0.68 2.42
N ILE A 32 -13.30 0.72 2.77
CA ILE A 32 -14.20 -0.44 2.69
C ILE A 32 -14.69 -0.69 1.26
N GLY A 33 -14.60 0.31 0.39
CA GLY A 33 -15.22 0.25 -0.94
C GLY A 33 -16.75 0.27 -0.84
N THR A 34 -17.28 1.02 0.12
CA THR A 34 -18.72 1.13 0.37
C THR A 34 -19.15 2.59 0.21
N PRO A 35 -20.34 2.88 -0.36
CA PRO A 35 -20.86 4.23 -0.44
C PRO A 35 -20.92 4.94 0.93
N LEU A 36 -20.53 6.21 0.97
CA LEU A 36 -20.50 7.02 2.20
C LEU A 36 -21.82 6.98 2.97
N LYS A 37 -22.95 7.17 2.28
CA LYS A 37 -24.29 7.13 2.88
C LYS A 37 -24.59 5.82 3.61
N THR A 38 -24.00 4.71 3.17
CA THR A 38 -24.16 3.41 3.81
C THR A 38 -23.34 3.34 5.09
N VAL A 39 -22.09 3.79 5.07
CA VAL A 39 -21.23 3.88 6.26
C VAL A 39 -21.79 4.85 7.30
N GLU A 40 -22.36 5.98 6.87
CA GLU A 40 -23.03 6.94 7.75
C GLU A 40 -24.19 6.31 8.52
N LYS A 41 -24.96 5.43 7.87
CA LYS A 41 -26.06 4.69 8.51
C LYS A 41 -25.56 3.66 9.52
N TRP A 42 -24.38 3.08 9.31
CA TRP A 42 -23.76 2.15 10.27
C TRP A 42 -23.22 2.88 11.50
N LEU A 43 -22.59 4.05 11.28
CA LEU A 43 -21.95 4.88 12.31
C LEU A 43 -22.82 6.06 12.77
N SER A 44 -24.14 5.94 12.63
CA SER A 44 -25.10 6.95 13.12
C SER A 44 -25.38 6.69 14.60
N SER A 45 -25.45 7.74 15.41
CA SER A 45 -25.87 7.64 16.81
C SER A 45 -27.39 7.48 16.97
N THR A 46 -28.18 7.91 15.98
CA THR A 46 -29.65 7.99 16.08
C THR A 46 -30.38 6.80 15.44
N ARG A 47 -29.86 6.23 14.35
CA ARG A 47 -30.44 5.04 13.69
C ARG A 47 -29.34 4.17 13.09
N ARG A 48 -28.75 3.29 13.89
CA ARG A 48 -27.78 2.30 13.40
C ARG A 48 -28.47 1.24 12.57
N ARG A 49 -28.11 1.17 11.29
CA ARG A 49 -28.49 0.05 10.43
C ARG A 49 -27.44 -1.06 10.54
N ILE A 50 -27.90 -2.30 10.68
CA ILE A 50 -27.01 -3.46 10.67
C ILE A 50 -26.45 -3.64 9.24
N PRO A 51 -25.11 -3.74 9.05
CA PRO A 51 -24.52 -4.03 7.75
C PRO A 51 -24.99 -5.38 7.21
N SER A 52 -25.12 -5.49 5.88
CA SER A 52 -25.39 -6.79 5.26
C SER A 52 -24.23 -7.78 5.53
N PRO A 53 -24.45 -9.11 5.44
CA PRO A 53 -23.39 -10.10 5.65
C PRO A 53 -22.14 -9.87 4.79
N GLU A 54 -22.31 -9.50 3.52
CA GLU A 54 -21.20 -9.16 2.63
C GLU A 54 -20.39 -7.96 3.14
N ASN A 55 -21.06 -6.93 3.65
CA ASN A 55 -20.39 -5.76 4.20
C ASN A 55 -19.73 -6.05 5.56
N LEU A 56 -20.30 -6.93 6.38
CA LEU A 56 -19.65 -7.42 7.60
C LEU A 56 -18.35 -8.17 7.26
N GLN A 57 -18.34 -8.99 6.21
CA GLN A 57 -17.12 -9.64 5.76
C GLN A 57 -16.06 -8.62 5.31
N LYS A 58 -16.45 -7.60 4.53
CA LYS A 58 -15.54 -6.51 4.13
C LYS A 58 -14.98 -5.77 5.36
N LEU A 59 -15.84 -5.46 6.34
CA LEU A 59 -15.46 -4.82 7.59
C LEU A 59 -14.47 -5.67 8.38
N ASN A 60 -14.80 -6.94 8.63
CA ASN A 60 -13.93 -7.85 9.37
C ASN A 60 -12.59 -8.03 8.69
N ARG A 61 -12.55 -8.19 7.37
CA ARG A 61 -11.29 -8.26 6.60
C ARG A 61 -10.41 -7.04 6.82
N ILE A 62 -11.00 -5.85 6.84
CA ILE A 62 -10.28 -4.59 7.00
C ILE A 62 -9.82 -4.38 8.45
N LEU A 63 -10.69 -4.67 9.42
CA LEU A 63 -10.34 -4.60 10.84
C LEU A 63 -9.20 -5.56 11.17
N SER A 64 -9.27 -6.81 10.70
CA SER A 64 -8.18 -7.78 10.88
C SER A 64 -6.90 -7.35 10.18
N SER A 65 -6.99 -6.72 9.01
CA SER A 65 -5.84 -6.12 8.32
C SER A 65 -5.20 -5.01 9.17
N TRP A 66 -6.00 -4.10 9.72
CA TRP A 66 -5.52 -3.02 10.57
C TRP A 66 -4.92 -3.50 11.88
N GLU A 67 -5.58 -4.43 12.56
CA GLU A 67 -5.06 -5.06 13.78
C GLU A 67 -3.75 -5.79 13.51
N SER A 68 -3.62 -6.45 12.35
CA SER A 68 -2.36 -7.06 11.94
C SER A 68 -1.26 -6.02 11.73
N GLN A 69 -1.57 -4.88 11.12
CA GLN A 69 -0.63 -3.77 10.93
C GLN A 69 -0.21 -3.12 12.27
N GLU A 70 -1.12 -3.02 13.23
CA GLU A 70 -0.83 -2.44 14.55
C GLU A 70 -0.05 -3.38 15.46
N ASN A 71 -0.30 -4.68 15.34
CA ASN A 71 0.45 -5.69 16.05
C ASN A 71 1.79 -6.02 15.39
N ALA A 72 2.01 -5.66 14.12
CA ALA A 72 3.26 -5.91 13.41
C ALA A 72 4.48 -5.29 14.13
N PRO A 73 4.49 -4.00 14.51
CA PRO A 73 5.58 -3.44 15.32
C PRO A 73 5.81 -4.18 16.64
N ARG A 74 4.74 -4.62 17.31
CA ARG A 74 4.86 -5.36 18.58
C ARG A 74 5.49 -6.72 18.40
N LYS A 75 5.11 -7.46 17.35
CA LYS A 75 5.70 -8.77 17.00
C LYS A 75 7.17 -8.62 16.63
N VAL A 76 7.49 -7.68 15.74
CA VAL A 76 8.88 -7.38 15.38
C VAL A 76 9.69 -6.98 16.60
N TRP A 77 9.14 -6.15 17.49
CA TRP A 77 9.86 -5.79 18.72
C TRP A 77 10.05 -6.96 19.69
N GLN A 78 9.11 -7.90 19.73
CA GLN A 78 9.28 -9.13 20.48
C GLN A 78 10.46 -9.94 19.93
N GLU A 79 10.56 -10.12 18.62
CA GLU A 79 11.70 -10.77 17.97
C GLU A 79 13.01 -10.03 18.25
N VAL A 80 13.00 -8.69 18.25
CA VAL A 80 14.17 -7.88 18.63
C VAL A 80 14.60 -8.15 20.08
N ARG A 81 13.66 -8.29 21.02
CA ARG A 81 14.00 -8.61 22.42
C ARG A 81 14.58 -10.00 22.57
N GLU A 82 14.02 -10.98 21.86
CA GLU A 82 14.52 -12.36 21.83
C GLU A 82 15.92 -12.44 21.18
N TRP A 83 16.14 -11.67 20.11
CA TRP A 83 17.46 -11.50 19.51
C TRP A 83 18.44 -10.82 20.47
N TRP A 84 18.01 -9.78 21.19
CA TRP A 84 18.87 -9.03 22.11
C TRP A 84 19.44 -9.89 23.24
N THR A 85 18.69 -10.88 23.73
CA THR A 85 19.17 -11.77 24.80
C THR A 85 20.17 -12.82 24.31
N THR A 86 20.26 -13.06 23.00
CA THR A 86 21.09 -14.11 22.39
C THR A 86 22.23 -13.58 21.53
N GLN A 87 22.21 -12.30 21.18
CA GLN A 87 23.20 -11.69 20.28
C GLN A 87 24.59 -11.53 20.90
N HIS A 88 25.62 -11.55 20.03
CA HIS A 88 27.02 -11.27 20.38
C HIS A 88 27.62 -10.09 19.59
N ARG A 89 26.83 -9.47 18.72
CA ARG A 89 27.25 -8.38 17.82
C ARG A 89 27.58 -7.09 18.58
N TYR A 90 26.83 -6.78 19.63
CA TYR A 90 26.98 -5.56 20.41
C TYR A 90 27.36 -5.92 21.84
N GLY A 91 28.44 -5.30 22.35
CA GLY A 91 28.90 -5.52 23.72
C GLY A 91 27.99 -4.91 24.78
N ASN A 92 27.22 -3.87 24.45
CA ASN A 92 26.29 -3.20 25.35
C ASN A 92 25.19 -2.43 24.58
N VAL A 93 24.18 -1.95 25.31
CA VAL A 93 23.06 -1.17 24.75
C VAL A 93 23.57 0.10 24.07
N ASP A 94 24.60 0.75 24.61
CA ASP A 94 25.11 2.04 24.13
C ASP A 94 25.64 1.91 22.69
N ALA A 95 26.42 0.84 22.42
CA ALA A 95 26.93 0.51 21.09
C ALA A 95 25.79 0.26 20.10
N PHE A 96 24.76 -0.47 20.52
CA PHE A 96 23.58 -0.70 19.69
C PHE A 96 22.82 0.59 19.40
N THR A 97 22.64 1.44 20.41
CA THR A 97 21.89 2.70 20.27
C THR A 97 22.62 3.74 19.44
N SER A 98 23.96 3.68 19.40
CA SER A 98 24.79 4.51 18.52
C SER A 98 24.54 4.19 17.05
N GLU A 99 24.36 2.91 16.70
CA GLU A 99 24.03 2.49 15.32
C GLU A 99 22.57 2.79 14.96
N VAL A 100 21.65 2.60 15.92
CA VAL A 100 20.22 2.90 15.72
C VAL A 100 19.96 4.41 15.63
N GLY A 101 20.77 5.23 16.32
CA GLY A 101 20.58 6.67 16.45
C GLY A 101 19.45 7.04 17.41
N TRP A 102 19.32 6.33 18.54
CA TRP A 102 18.26 6.55 19.52
C TRP A 102 18.78 6.68 20.96
N ASP A 103 17.95 7.21 21.87
CA ASP A 103 18.32 7.41 23.26
C ASP A 103 18.56 6.08 23.98
N THR A 104 19.70 5.97 24.65
CA THR A 104 20.15 4.75 25.33
C THR A 104 19.21 4.33 26.45
N ARG A 105 18.71 5.29 27.23
CA ARG A 105 17.80 5.00 28.35
C ARG A 105 16.47 4.45 27.84
N SER A 106 15.89 5.10 26.85
CA SER A 106 14.63 4.69 26.21
C SER A 106 14.77 3.31 25.56
N MET A 107 15.89 3.04 24.89
CA MET A 107 16.18 1.72 24.32
C MET A 107 16.23 0.64 25.40
N ARG A 108 16.94 0.89 26.50
CA ARG A 108 17.04 -0.03 27.63
C ARG A 108 15.66 -0.34 28.21
N ASP A 109 14.87 0.70 28.48
CA ASP A 109 13.51 0.55 29.00
C ASP A 109 12.63 -0.28 28.05
N CYS A 110 12.78 -0.11 26.73
CA CYS A 110 12.02 -0.89 25.73
C CYS A 110 12.48 -2.35 25.64
N LEU A 111 13.79 -2.60 25.69
CA LEU A 111 14.36 -3.96 25.63
C LEU A 111 13.97 -4.78 26.86
N GLU A 112 13.92 -4.14 28.03
CA GLU A 112 13.49 -4.75 29.29
C GLU A 112 11.97 -4.83 29.44
N GLY A 113 11.21 -4.31 28.47
CA GLY A 113 9.74 -4.36 28.47
C GLY A 113 9.07 -3.37 29.42
N ARG A 114 9.80 -2.37 29.92
CA ARG A 114 9.25 -1.28 30.75
C ARG A 114 8.47 -0.25 29.94
N SER A 115 8.78 -0.13 28.64
CA SER A 115 8.09 0.78 27.72
C SER A 115 7.93 0.18 26.33
N THR A 116 7.10 0.81 25.48
CA THR A 116 6.90 0.42 24.08
C THR A 116 7.66 1.38 23.17
N PRO A 117 8.49 0.90 22.24
CA PRO A 117 9.24 1.78 21.35
C PRO A 117 8.32 2.48 20.34
N PRO A 118 8.67 3.70 19.91
CA PRO A 118 8.03 4.33 18.76
C PRO A 118 8.18 3.45 17.51
N ARG A 119 7.15 3.44 16.66
CA ARG A 119 7.13 2.62 15.44
C ARG A 119 8.36 2.83 14.54
N LEU A 120 8.80 4.08 14.35
CA LEU A 120 9.97 4.41 13.54
C LEU A 120 11.26 3.74 14.07
N VAL A 121 11.38 3.63 15.39
CA VAL A 121 12.51 2.93 16.01
C VAL A 121 12.45 1.44 15.72
N VAL A 122 11.26 0.82 15.84
CA VAL A 122 11.09 -0.60 15.50
C VAL A 122 11.45 -0.88 14.05
N GLU A 123 11.01 -0.03 13.12
CA GLU A 123 11.33 -0.16 11.69
C GLU A 123 12.84 -0.03 11.43
N ARG A 124 13.50 0.94 12.07
CA ARG A 124 14.95 1.16 11.94
C ARG A 124 15.75 -0.01 12.51
N VAL A 125 15.36 -0.51 13.68
CA VAL A 125 16.00 -1.66 14.30
C VAL A 125 15.81 -2.92 13.46
N ALA A 126 14.59 -3.16 12.96
CA ALA A 126 14.32 -4.29 12.09
C ALA A 126 15.19 -4.27 10.82
N GLU A 127 15.40 -3.09 10.22
CA GLU A 127 16.31 -2.92 9.09
C GLU A 127 17.77 -3.28 9.43
N ILE A 128 18.32 -2.74 10.53
CA ILE A 128 19.70 -3.02 10.98
C ILE A 128 19.92 -4.51 11.26
N LEU A 129 18.89 -5.19 11.76
CA LEU A 129 18.91 -6.60 12.10
C LEU A 129 18.45 -7.51 10.97
N SER A 130 18.06 -6.94 9.81
CA SER A 130 17.46 -7.68 8.69
C SER A 130 16.24 -8.52 9.11
N ILE A 131 15.49 -8.08 10.12
CA ILE A 131 14.24 -8.69 10.55
C ILE A 131 13.13 -8.24 9.59
N PRO A 132 12.34 -9.17 9.01
CA PRO A 132 11.28 -8.82 8.09
C PRO A 132 10.19 -7.96 8.73
N PHE A 133 9.90 -6.80 8.14
CA PHE A 133 8.78 -5.95 8.57
C PHE A 133 7.54 -6.19 7.69
N PRO A 134 6.39 -6.64 8.24
CA PRO A 134 5.23 -7.10 7.46
C PRO A 134 4.66 -6.06 6.47
N GLU A 135 4.68 -4.78 6.84
CA GLU A 135 4.12 -3.73 5.97
C GLU A 135 4.98 -3.47 4.74
N LYS A 136 6.32 -3.47 4.89
CA LYS A 136 7.25 -3.36 3.77
C LYS A 136 7.12 -4.56 2.82
N GLN A 137 6.85 -5.76 3.35
CA GLN A 137 6.60 -6.95 2.53
C GLN A 137 5.31 -6.85 1.71
N LEU A 138 4.24 -6.31 2.27
CA LEU A 138 2.98 -6.12 1.55
C LEU A 138 3.13 -5.12 0.41
N GLU A 139 3.86 -4.03 0.63
CA GLU A 139 4.17 -3.05 -0.42
C GLU A 139 5.06 -3.64 -1.50
N ALA A 140 6.13 -4.35 -1.12
CA ALA A 140 7.01 -5.05 -2.06
C ALA A 140 6.22 -6.02 -2.93
N LYS A 141 5.35 -6.86 -2.33
CA LYS A 141 4.50 -7.79 -3.08
C LYS A 141 3.54 -7.09 -4.04
N LYS A 142 2.94 -5.96 -3.63
CA LYS A 142 2.09 -5.16 -4.54
C LYS A 142 2.88 -4.57 -5.70
N ILE A 143 4.12 -4.14 -5.45
CA ILE A 143 5.02 -3.64 -6.49
C ILE A 143 5.37 -4.79 -7.44
N GLU A 144 5.72 -5.97 -6.93
CA GLU A 144 5.99 -7.17 -7.71
C GLU A 144 4.80 -7.57 -8.58
N GLU A 145 3.58 -7.60 -8.03
CA GLU A 145 2.35 -7.87 -8.77
C GLU A 145 2.12 -6.85 -9.90
N LYS A 146 2.40 -5.56 -9.66
CA LYS A 146 2.31 -4.51 -10.68
C LYS A 146 3.37 -4.68 -11.77
N VAL A 147 4.61 -4.99 -11.40
CA VAL A 147 5.70 -5.26 -12.33
C VAL A 147 5.36 -6.47 -13.19
N LEU A 148 4.84 -7.54 -12.60
CA LEU A 148 4.41 -8.74 -13.32
C LEU A 148 3.30 -8.40 -14.33
N ARG A 149 2.31 -7.61 -13.91
CA ARG A 149 1.24 -7.15 -14.81
C ARG A 149 1.79 -6.33 -15.99
N ILE A 150 2.75 -5.43 -15.74
CA ILE A 150 3.41 -4.67 -16.82
C ILE A 150 4.15 -5.62 -17.77
N LYS A 151 4.90 -6.60 -17.26
CA LYS A 151 5.56 -7.61 -18.08
C LYS A 151 4.57 -8.37 -18.97
N THR A 152 3.43 -8.79 -18.41
CA THR A 152 2.37 -9.45 -19.19
C THR A 152 1.82 -8.54 -20.30
N LEU A 153 1.57 -7.26 -20.00
CA LEU A 153 1.10 -6.30 -21.01
C LEU A 153 2.12 -6.12 -22.14
N LEU A 154 3.42 -6.09 -21.83
CA LEU A 154 4.48 -5.99 -22.84
C LEU A 154 4.56 -7.22 -23.73
N LEU A 155 4.38 -8.43 -23.17
CA LEU A 155 4.34 -9.66 -23.95
C LEU A 155 3.14 -9.70 -24.90
N ILE A 156 1.95 -9.32 -24.41
CA ILE A 156 0.75 -9.21 -25.26
C ILE A 156 0.99 -8.19 -26.37
N LEU A 157 1.55 -7.02 -26.03
CA LEU A 157 1.86 -5.99 -27.02
C LEU A 157 2.85 -6.50 -28.08
N GLU A 158 3.87 -7.25 -27.70
CA GLU A 158 4.83 -7.85 -28.63
C GLU A 158 4.13 -8.80 -29.63
N GLU A 159 3.26 -9.67 -29.12
CA GLU A 159 2.49 -10.62 -29.92
C GLU A 159 1.59 -9.89 -30.94
N GLU A 160 0.86 -8.88 -30.50
CA GLU A 160 0.01 -8.06 -31.37
C GLU A 160 0.82 -7.30 -32.43
N LEU A 161 1.97 -6.73 -32.05
CA LEU A 161 2.85 -6.01 -32.98
C LEU A 161 3.52 -6.94 -33.99
N ARG A 162 3.70 -8.22 -33.65
CA ARG A 162 4.27 -9.23 -34.56
C ARG A 162 3.42 -9.42 -35.81
N LEU A 163 2.09 -9.36 -35.68
CA LEU A 163 1.15 -9.41 -36.81
C LEU A 163 1.48 -8.35 -37.87
N PHE A 164 1.74 -7.12 -37.44
CA PHE A 164 2.03 -6.01 -38.35
C PHE A 164 3.47 -6.02 -38.87
N ARG A 165 4.41 -6.50 -38.05
CA ARG A 165 5.82 -6.65 -38.44
C ARG A 165 5.95 -7.66 -39.58
N ASP A 166 5.38 -8.85 -39.39
CA ASP A 166 5.57 -10.00 -40.27
C ASP A 166 4.44 -10.09 -41.33
N GLY A 167 3.38 -9.30 -41.17
CA GLY A 167 2.21 -9.29 -42.06
C GLY A 167 2.41 -8.58 -43.40
N PRO A 168 1.37 -8.63 -44.25
CA PRO A 168 1.39 -8.02 -45.58
C PRO A 168 1.34 -6.48 -45.50
N ARG A 169 1.64 -5.80 -46.61
CA ARG A 169 1.74 -4.33 -46.66
C ARG A 169 0.42 -3.65 -46.26
N GLU A 170 -0.71 -4.23 -46.65
CA GLU A 170 -2.06 -3.74 -46.40
C GLU A 170 -2.34 -3.66 -44.90
N ALA A 171 -1.93 -4.67 -44.13
CA ALA A 171 -2.07 -4.68 -42.67
C ALA A 171 -1.27 -3.54 -42.01
N ARG A 172 -0.06 -3.26 -42.50
CA ARG A 172 0.75 -2.12 -42.03
C ARG A 172 0.13 -0.77 -42.39
N GLU A 173 -0.54 -0.66 -43.53
CA GLU A 173 -1.22 0.58 -43.92
C GLU A 173 -2.47 0.83 -43.08
N ILE A 174 -3.25 -0.21 -42.75
CA ILE A 174 -4.36 -0.12 -41.80
C ILE A 174 -3.85 0.32 -40.43
N PHE A 175 -2.78 -0.32 -39.93
CA PHE A 175 -2.15 0.03 -38.66
C PHE A 175 -1.74 1.51 -38.60
N ARG A 176 -1.04 2.02 -39.63
CA ARG A 176 -0.61 3.43 -39.68
C ARG A 176 -1.77 4.43 -39.77
N LYS A 177 -2.91 4.04 -40.35
CA LYS A 177 -4.10 4.89 -40.42
C LYS A 177 -4.86 4.94 -39.09
N MET A 178 -4.85 3.84 -38.35
CA MET A 178 -5.61 3.71 -37.11
C MET A 178 -4.84 4.12 -35.86
N LEU A 179 -3.53 3.90 -35.82
CA LEU A 179 -2.71 4.21 -34.66
C LEU A 179 -2.14 5.63 -34.78
N ASP A 180 -2.37 6.45 -33.75
CA ASP A 180 -1.79 7.78 -33.68
C ASP A 180 -0.28 7.67 -33.45
N ALA A 181 0.51 8.31 -34.33
CA ALA A 181 1.96 8.39 -34.19
C ALA A 181 2.38 9.01 -32.85
N PHE A 182 1.53 9.87 -32.28
CA PHE A 182 1.73 10.48 -30.97
C PHE A 182 1.76 9.43 -29.85
N ASP A 183 0.85 8.46 -29.88
CA ASP A 183 0.75 7.41 -28.86
C ASP A 183 1.95 6.46 -28.91
N VAL A 184 2.43 6.16 -30.12
CA VAL A 184 3.65 5.35 -30.33
C VAL A 184 4.87 6.05 -29.76
N GLY A 185 5.05 7.34 -30.06
CA GLY A 185 6.16 8.14 -29.53
C GLY A 185 6.10 8.25 -28.00
N TYR A 186 4.90 8.39 -27.44
CA TYR A 186 4.70 8.44 -25.99
C TYR A 186 5.05 7.13 -25.30
N LEU A 187 4.58 5.99 -25.83
CA LEU A 187 4.92 4.66 -25.30
C LEU A 187 6.42 4.37 -25.38
N SER A 188 7.05 4.70 -26.51
CA SER A 188 8.50 4.53 -26.67
C SER A 188 9.28 5.37 -25.65
N SER A 189 8.90 6.63 -25.46
CA SER A 189 9.53 7.52 -24.49
C SER A 189 9.35 7.01 -23.05
N LEU A 190 8.14 6.54 -22.70
CA LEU A 190 7.86 5.96 -21.39
C LEU A 190 8.75 4.76 -21.11
N LEU A 191 8.88 3.83 -22.07
CA LEU A 191 9.68 2.61 -21.89
C LEU A 191 11.17 2.93 -21.71
N VAL A 192 11.71 3.90 -22.45
CA VAL A 192 13.09 4.36 -22.29
C VAL A 192 13.29 5.01 -20.91
N MET A 193 12.36 5.87 -20.50
CA MET A 193 12.47 6.59 -19.22
C MET A 193 12.33 5.68 -18.00
N LEU A 194 11.64 4.54 -18.12
CA LEU A 194 11.53 3.55 -17.04
C LEU A 194 12.87 2.86 -16.72
N GLY A 195 13.85 2.90 -17.62
CA GLY A 195 15.19 2.33 -17.39
C GLY A 195 16.12 3.23 -16.58
N GLU A 196 15.81 4.52 -16.42
CA GLU A 196 16.68 5.51 -15.78
C GLU A 196 15.91 6.39 -14.78
N GLU A 197 16.29 6.34 -13.50
CA GLU A 197 15.60 7.05 -12.40
C GLU A 197 15.52 8.58 -12.64
N ASP A 198 16.58 9.21 -13.14
CA ASP A 198 16.58 10.66 -13.41
C ASP A 198 15.68 11.05 -14.59
N SER A 199 15.56 10.17 -15.58
CA SER A 199 14.69 10.35 -16.74
C SER A 199 13.23 10.13 -16.33
N PHE A 200 12.96 9.15 -15.47
CA PHE A 200 11.66 8.91 -14.86
C PHE A 200 11.17 10.11 -14.02
N ARG A 201 12.02 10.72 -13.19
CA ARG A 201 11.67 11.91 -12.38
C ARG A 201 11.28 13.12 -13.23
N ARG A 202 12.00 13.35 -14.33
CA ARG A 202 11.68 14.40 -15.31
C ARG A 202 10.33 14.15 -15.97
N TRP A 203 10.09 12.92 -16.40
CA TRP A 203 8.80 12.51 -16.95
C TRP A 203 7.64 12.71 -15.98
N LEU A 204 7.79 12.28 -14.73
CA LEU A 204 6.77 12.43 -13.69
C LEU A 204 6.35 13.89 -13.51
N THR A 205 7.32 14.80 -13.53
CA THR A 205 7.10 16.25 -13.41
C THR A 205 6.27 16.79 -14.59
N LEU A 206 6.55 16.30 -15.80
CA LEU A 206 5.85 16.73 -17.02
C LEU A 206 4.45 16.11 -17.15
N THR A 207 4.29 14.84 -16.79
CA THR A 207 3.02 14.11 -16.97
C THR A 207 2.00 14.39 -15.88
N THR A 208 2.43 14.72 -14.66
CA THR A 208 1.50 15.14 -13.58
C THR A 208 0.69 16.37 -14.00
N ASN A 209 1.30 17.30 -14.74
CA ASN A 209 0.60 18.47 -15.30
C ASN A 209 -0.33 18.10 -16.46
N ARG A 210 0.05 17.12 -17.29
CA ARG A 210 -0.71 16.72 -18.47
C ARG A 210 -1.91 15.79 -18.17
N PHE A 211 -1.78 14.85 -17.23
CA PHE A 211 -2.89 13.99 -16.80
C PHE A 211 -4.01 14.79 -16.12
N ASN A 212 -3.64 15.82 -15.35
CA ASN A 212 -4.61 16.75 -14.78
C ASN A 212 -5.38 17.54 -15.85
N TYR A 213 -4.77 17.83 -16.99
CA TYR A 213 -5.41 18.47 -18.13
C TYR A 213 -6.44 17.54 -18.81
N PHE A 214 -6.09 16.28 -19.08
CA PHE A 214 -7.02 15.30 -19.66
C PHE A 214 -8.21 15.00 -18.74
N LYS A 215 -7.97 14.88 -17.43
CA LYS A 215 -9.03 14.66 -16.45
C LYS A 215 -10.05 15.81 -16.42
N LYS A 216 -9.59 17.06 -16.51
CA LYS A 216 -10.47 18.23 -16.57
C LYS A 216 -11.28 18.32 -17.86
N LYS A 217 -10.71 17.92 -19.00
CA LYS A 217 -11.39 17.98 -20.30
C LYS A 217 -12.47 16.90 -20.46
N GLY A 218 -12.26 15.72 -19.87
CA GLY A 218 -13.25 14.63 -19.85
C GLY A 218 -14.45 14.84 -18.90
N GLU A 219 -14.37 15.77 -17.94
CA GLU A 219 -15.48 16.15 -17.05
C GLU A 219 -16.38 17.27 -17.65
N GLN A 220 -15.99 17.83 -18.80
CA GLN A 220 -16.70 18.92 -19.50
C GLN A 220 -17.38 18.46 -20.81
N SER A 221 -17.40 17.16 -21.07
CA SER A 221 -18.10 16.51 -22.21
C SER A 221 -19.23 15.63 -21.67
#